data_AF-A0A925XC05-F1
#
_entry.id   AF-A0A925XC05-F1
#
_cell.length_a   1.000
_cell.length_b   1.000
_cell.length_c   1.000
_cell.angle_alpha   90.00
_cell.angle_beta   90.00
_cell.angle_gamma   90.00
#
_symmetry.space_group_name_H-M   'P 1'
#
loop_
_entity.id
_entity.type
_entity.pdbx_description
1 polymer ?
#
loop_
_entity_poly.entity_id
_entity_poly.type
_entity_poly.pdbx_seq_one_letter_code
_entity_poly.pdbx_strand_id
1 'polypeptide(L)'
;IAAMAGRAVVPVWINLEYLSAEAWVDDCHLLPSPHPRWPLTKYFFFPGFTSKTGGLLRERDVPAARAAFDPTAAAEFWRSLGVAPPTDDELRISLFCYDNPALPELLQCWADGPAAVLVLAAPGAATEQIAHWFGETLSPGTPFRRGSLMVQALPFLLQPDYDRLLWACDVNFVRGEDSFVRAQWAERPFVWQIYPQAENAHLVKLDAFLTRYLGEFQDSESDVVRRCWHAWNGTGDMAAAWQSYVANRHSLQRHGKVWANQLDRPGDLANNLARFVLGK
;
A
#
# COMPACT_ATOMS: atom_id res chain seq x y z
N ILE A 1 -26.09 -20.62 -7.90
CA ILE A 1 -26.85 -20.81 -6.63
C ILE A 1 -27.58 -22.16 -6.61
N ALA A 2 -28.57 -22.43 -7.47
CA ALA A 2 -29.28 -23.72 -7.47
C ALA A 2 -28.33 -24.94 -7.56
N ALA A 3 -27.29 -24.86 -8.41
CA ALA A 3 -26.26 -25.90 -8.49
C ALA A 3 -25.47 -26.13 -7.19
N MET A 4 -25.26 -25.10 -6.36
CA MET A 4 -24.62 -25.25 -5.05
C MET A 4 -25.55 -25.96 -4.07
N ALA A 5 -26.83 -25.58 -4.07
CA ALA A 5 -27.85 -26.16 -3.19
C ALA A 5 -28.16 -27.63 -3.51
N GLY A 6 -27.97 -28.07 -4.75
CA GLY A 6 -28.20 -29.45 -5.19
C GLY A 6 -27.05 -30.42 -4.95
N ARG A 7 -25.94 -30.01 -4.31
CA ARG A 7 -24.80 -30.89 -4.04
C ARG A 7 -25.06 -31.77 -2.82
N ALA A 8 -24.53 -33.00 -2.84
CA ALA A 8 -24.57 -33.90 -1.68
C ALA A 8 -23.86 -33.29 -0.46
N VAL A 9 -22.77 -32.55 -0.69
CA VAL A 9 -22.12 -31.70 0.31
C VAL A 9 -22.33 -30.25 -0.11
N VAL A 10 -23.11 -29.53 0.68
CA VAL A 10 -23.43 -28.12 0.44
C VAL A 10 -22.16 -27.29 0.61
N PRO A 11 -21.74 -26.50 -0.41
CA PRO A 11 -20.52 -25.73 -0.32
C PRO A 11 -20.68 -24.53 0.62
N VAL A 12 -19.60 -24.17 1.33
CA VAL A 12 -19.55 -22.95 2.13
C VAL A 12 -19.59 -21.74 1.20
N TRP A 13 -20.61 -20.89 1.32
CA TRP A 13 -20.74 -19.69 0.51
C TRP A 13 -20.13 -18.50 1.26
N ILE A 14 -19.03 -17.98 0.73
CA ILE A 14 -18.31 -16.83 1.27
C ILE A 14 -18.59 -15.58 0.43
N ASN A 15 -18.85 -14.44 1.09
CA ASN A 15 -18.67 -13.11 0.51
C ASN A 15 -17.34 -12.58 1.00
N LEU A 16 -16.34 -12.51 0.12
CA LEU A 16 -15.10 -11.80 0.46
C LEU A 16 -15.36 -10.31 0.23
N GLU A 17 -15.33 -9.55 1.32
CA GLU A 17 -15.54 -8.10 1.30
C GLU A 17 -14.21 -7.38 1.07
N TYR A 18 -14.28 -6.08 0.73
CA TYR A 18 -13.09 -5.24 0.68
C TYR A 18 -12.46 -5.08 2.06
N LEU A 19 -11.15 -4.88 2.09
CA LEU A 19 -10.40 -4.54 3.31
C LEU A 19 -10.95 -3.26 3.94
N SER A 20 -11.17 -3.26 5.25
CA SER A 20 -11.42 -2.03 6.01
C SER A 20 -10.75 -2.01 7.38
N ALA A 21 -10.47 -0.80 7.82
CA ALA A 21 -9.98 -0.49 9.16
C ALA A 21 -11.06 0.09 10.08
N GLU A 22 -12.29 0.24 9.59
CA GLU A 22 -13.40 0.76 10.38
C GLU A 22 -13.83 -0.23 11.45
N ALA A 23 -14.22 0.26 12.63
CA ALA A 23 -14.51 -0.61 13.78
C ALA A 23 -15.68 -1.58 13.55
N TRP A 24 -16.66 -1.23 12.72
CA TRP A 24 -17.86 -2.03 12.50
C TRP A 24 -17.57 -3.37 11.81
N VAL A 25 -16.46 -3.52 11.07
CA VAL A 25 -16.13 -4.79 10.40
C VAL A 25 -15.83 -5.90 11.39
N ASP A 26 -15.35 -5.55 12.59
CA ASP A 26 -15.08 -6.49 13.68
C ASP A 26 -16.37 -7.19 14.15
N ASP A 27 -17.53 -6.54 14.05
CA ASP A 27 -18.83 -7.10 14.44
C ASP A 27 -19.57 -7.74 13.26
N CYS A 28 -19.15 -7.45 12.02
CA CYS A 28 -19.75 -7.99 10.80
C CYS A 28 -19.02 -9.22 10.22
N HIS A 29 -17.78 -9.48 10.64
CA HIS A 29 -17.00 -10.62 10.20
C HIS A 29 -17.64 -11.95 10.65
N LEU A 30 -17.73 -12.90 9.71
CA LEU A 30 -18.38 -14.21 9.83
C LEU A 30 -19.89 -14.21 10.08
N LEU A 31 -20.57 -13.06 9.95
CA LEU A 31 -22.02 -13.03 10.09
C LEU A 31 -22.69 -13.92 9.03
N PRO A 32 -23.60 -14.82 9.44
CA PRO A 32 -24.38 -15.64 8.52
C PRO A 32 -25.55 -14.85 7.94
N SER A 33 -25.81 -15.07 6.65
CA SER A 33 -26.99 -14.60 5.93
C SER A 33 -27.63 -15.80 5.23
N PRO A 34 -28.61 -16.48 5.89
CA PRO A 34 -29.37 -17.56 5.28
C PRO A 34 -30.05 -17.14 3.97
N HIS A 35 -29.95 -17.94 2.93
CA HIS A 35 -30.62 -17.67 1.67
C HIS A 35 -32.14 -17.90 1.82
N PRO A 36 -33.00 -16.99 1.34
CA PRO A 36 -34.45 -17.03 1.63
C PRO A 36 -35.19 -18.24 1.04
N ARG A 37 -34.59 -18.94 0.06
CA ARG A 37 -35.23 -20.04 -0.68
C ARG A 37 -34.44 -21.35 -0.74
N TRP A 38 -33.13 -21.32 -0.45
CA TRP A 38 -32.24 -22.47 -0.64
C TRP A 38 -31.58 -22.79 0.70
N PRO A 39 -31.21 -24.05 0.99
CA PRO A 39 -30.50 -24.43 2.21
C PRO A 39 -29.03 -24.01 2.14
N LEU A 40 -28.76 -22.74 1.83
CA LEU A 40 -27.45 -22.13 1.72
C LEU A 40 -27.37 -21.00 2.75
N THR A 41 -26.23 -20.89 3.42
CA THR A 41 -25.90 -19.73 4.25
C THR A 41 -24.70 -19.04 3.63
N LYS A 42 -24.86 -17.75 3.27
CA LYS A 42 -23.77 -16.89 2.84
C LYS A 42 -23.11 -16.29 4.08
N TYR A 43 -21.80 -16.31 4.17
CA TYR A 43 -21.06 -15.72 5.29
C TYR A 43 -20.26 -14.51 4.80
N PHE A 44 -20.34 -13.40 5.53
CA PHE A 44 -19.53 -12.22 5.25
C PHE A 44 -18.11 -12.41 5.80
N PHE A 45 -17.10 -12.24 4.96
CA PHE A 45 -15.70 -12.42 5.34
C PHE A 45 -14.94 -11.12 5.05
N PHE A 46 -14.82 -10.29 6.07
CA PHE A 46 -14.10 -9.01 6.01
C PHE A 46 -12.60 -9.19 6.29
N PRO A 47 -11.70 -8.85 5.34
CA PRO A 47 -10.30 -8.61 5.63
C PRO A 47 -10.16 -7.41 6.58
N GLY A 48 -9.15 -7.42 7.45
CA GLY A 48 -8.96 -6.35 8.42
C GLY A 48 -7.71 -6.49 9.28
N PHE A 49 -7.57 -5.57 10.23
CA PHE A 49 -6.35 -5.34 11.00
C PHE A 49 -6.42 -5.83 12.44
N THR A 50 -7.50 -6.52 12.83
CA THR A 50 -7.70 -7.01 14.21
C THR A 50 -7.94 -8.51 14.23
N SER A 51 -7.79 -9.12 15.41
CA SER A 51 -8.09 -10.55 15.62
C SER A 51 -9.56 -10.92 15.42
N LYS A 52 -10.46 -9.94 15.30
CA LYS A 52 -11.89 -10.14 15.01
C LYS A 52 -12.22 -10.12 13.53
N THR A 53 -11.23 -9.93 12.66
CA THR A 53 -11.38 -9.88 11.21
C THR A 53 -10.68 -11.04 10.54
N GLY A 54 -10.82 -11.14 9.22
CA GLY A 54 -10.21 -12.18 8.41
C GLY A 54 -8.68 -12.09 8.33
N GLY A 55 -8.06 -11.02 8.81
CA GLY A 55 -6.63 -10.77 8.63
C GLY A 55 -6.32 -10.23 7.22
N LEU A 56 -5.05 -10.28 6.84
CA LEU A 56 -4.54 -9.76 5.56
C LEU A 56 -3.89 -10.85 4.73
N LEU A 57 -3.89 -10.70 3.41
CA LEU A 57 -3.12 -11.58 2.54
C LEU A 57 -1.62 -11.40 2.81
N ARG A 58 -0.94 -12.52 3.07
CA ARG A 58 0.51 -12.61 3.19
C ARG A 58 0.96 -14.02 2.87
N GLU A 59 1.77 -14.17 1.85
CA GLU A 59 2.34 -15.44 1.46
C GLU A 59 3.36 -15.91 2.51
N ARG A 60 3.48 -17.24 2.65
CA ARG A 60 4.30 -17.88 3.70
C ARG A 60 5.78 -17.49 3.61
N ASP A 61 6.28 -17.33 2.39
CA ASP A 61 7.68 -17.10 2.07
C ASP A 61 8.08 -15.61 2.07
N VAL A 62 7.11 -14.69 2.00
CA VAL A 62 7.38 -13.24 1.95
C VAL A 62 8.25 -12.74 3.10
N PRO A 63 8.00 -13.08 4.38
CA PRO A 63 8.86 -12.63 5.47
C PRO A 63 10.32 -13.09 5.31
N ALA A 64 10.53 -14.34 4.89
CA ALA A 64 11.86 -14.90 4.69
C ALA A 64 12.56 -14.30 3.46
N ALA A 65 11.83 -14.15 2.35
CA ALA A 65 12.34 -13.54 1.12
C ALA A 65 12.76 -12.08 1.34
N ARG A 66 11.96 -11.31 2.08
CA ARG A 66 12.28 -9.92 2.45
C ARG A 66 13.49 -9.85 3.37
N ALA A 67 13.59 -10.72 4.37
CA ALA A 67 14.75 -10.75 5.28
C ALA A 67 16.05 -11.13 4.54
N ALA A 68 15.96 -11.94 3.49
CA ALA A 68 17.08 -12.31 2.62
C ALA A 68 17.42 -11.24 1.56
N PHE A 69 16.60 -10.20 1.38
CA PHE A 69 16.82 -9.12 0.43
C PHE A 69 17.82 -8.10 1.00
N ASP A 70 19.08 -8.51 1.04
CA ASP A 70 20.20 -7.73 1.55
C ASP A 70 20.69 -6.66 0.54
N PRO A 71 21.70 -5.84 0.89
CA PRO A 71 22.23 -4.83 -0.05
C PRO A 71 22.74 -5.40 -1.38
N THR A 72 23.22 -6.65 -1.42
CA THR A 72 23.69 -7.30 -2.66
C THR A 72 22.50 -7.62 -3.55
N ALA A 73 21.47 -8.26 -3.00
CA ALA A 73 20.23 -8.56 -3.70
C ALA A 73 19.53 -7.27 -4.19
N ALA A 74 19.55 -6.21 -3.39
CA ALA A 74 19.02 -4.90 -3.79
C ALA A 74 19.80 -4.31 -4.98
N ALA A 75 21.14 -4.38 -4.97
CA ALA A 75 21.97 -3.90 -6.07
C ALA A 75 21.73 -4.69 -7.37
N GLU A 76 21.53 -6.01 -7.28
CA GLU A 76 21.15 -6.84 -8.42
C GLU A 76 19.77 -6.48 -8.96
N PHE A 77 18.80 -6.26 -8.07
CA PHE A 77 17.47 -5.83 -8.45
C PHE A 77 17.49 -4.47 -9.15
N TRP A 78 18.24 -3.48 -8.65
CA TRP A 78 18.41 -2.20 -9.33
C TRP A 78 18.98 -2.36 -10.73
N ARG A 79 20.00 -3.21 -10.89
CA ARG A 79 20.58 -3.51 -12.20
C ARG A 79 19.56 -4.14 -13.14
N SER A 80 18.70 -5.04 -12.66
CA SER A 80 17.65 -5.64 -13.50
C SER A 80 16.60 -4.64 -13.97
N LEU A 81 16.40 -3.54 -13.24
CA LEU A 81 15.53 -2.42 -13.64
C LEU A 81 16.25 -1.37 -14.49
N GLY A 82 17.55 -1.53 -14.76
CA GLY A 82 18.36 -0.51 -15.43
C GLY A 82 18.59 0.73 -14.57
N VAL A 83 18.44 0.62 -13.25
CA VAL A 83 18.65 1.70 -12.28
C VAL A 83 20.07 1.62 -11.75
N ALA A 84 20.78 2.76 -11.71
CA ALA A 84 22.11 2.83 -11.12
C ALA A 84 22.09 2.48 -9.62
N PRO A 85 23.21 2.05 -9.01
CA PRO A 85 23.30 1.95 -7.55
C PRO A 85 22.98 3.29 -6.87
N PRO A 86 22.40 3.29 -5.65
CA PRO A 86 22.14 4.53 -4.91
C PRO A 86 23.44 5.27 -4.62
N THR A 87 23.41 6.59 -4.74
CA THR A 87 24.47 7.45 -4.22
C THR A 87 24.19 7.81 -2.76
N ASP A 88 25.22 8.26 -2.05
CA ASP A 88 25.04 8.81 -0.71
C ASP A 88 24.00 9.94 -0.76
N ASP A 89 23.05 9.91 0.18
CA ASP A 89 21.95 10.87 0.35
C ASP A 89 20.87 10.92 -0.77
N GLU A 90 20.87 10.02 -1.75
CA GLU A 90 19.77 9.87 -2.72
C GLU A 90 18.53 9.24 -2.05
N LEU A 91 17.36 9.87 -2.22
CA LEU A 91 16.09 9.31 -1.79
C LEU A 91 15.39 8.57 -2.93
N ARG A 92 15.11 7.26 -2.74
CA ARG A 92 14.41 6.44 -3.73
C ARG A 92 12.94 6.27 -3.39
N ILE A 93 12.08 6.65 -4.32
CA ILE A 93 10.64 6.65 -4.14
C ILE A 93 9.98 5.78 -5.20
N SER A 94 9.18 4.79 -4.78
CA SER A 94 8.27 4.11 -5.71
C SER A 94 6.98 4.93 -5.81
N LEU A 95 6.47 5.18 -7.02
CA LEU A 95 5.24 5.95 -7.22
C LEU A 95 4.20 5.15 -8.01
N PHE A 96 3.16 4.70 -7.30
CA PHE A 96 1.99 4.03 -7.86
C PHE A 96 0.71 4.67 -7.30
N CYS A 97 0.12 5.59 -8.08
CA CYS A 97 -1.01 6.40 -7.67
C CYS A 97 -2.09 6.47 -8.78
N TYR A 98 -3.32 6.83 -8.43
CA TYR A 98 -4.36 7.30 -9.34
C TYR A 98 -4.00 8.70 -9.86
N ASP A 99 -4.89 9.28 -10.67
CA ASP A 99 -4.81 10.72 -10.96
C ASP A 99 -4.76 11.51 -9.65
N ASN A 100 -3.86 12.49 -9.53
CA ASN A 100 -3.65 13.18 -8.26
C ASN A 100 -3.26 14.65 -8.47
N PRO A 101 -4.16 15.60 -8.17
CA PRO A 101 -3.88 17.03 -8.24
C PRO A 101 -2.67 17.50 -7.41
N ALA A 102 -2.30 16.76 -6.36
CA ALA A 102 -1.15 17.06 -5.52
C ALA A 102 0.20 16.62 -6.13
N LEU A 103 0.20 15.77 -7.16
CA LEU A 103 1.43 15.22 -7.75
C LEU A 103 2.31 16.29 -8.41
N PRO A 104 1.80 17.23 -9.24
CA PRO A 104 2.64 18.27 -9.84
C PRO A 104 3.37 19.15 -8.81
N GLU A 105 2.70 19.51 -7.72
CA GLU A 105 3.30 20.27 -6.61
C GLU A 105 4.42 19.46 -5.94
N LEU A 106 4.19 18.17 -5.69
CA LEU A 106 5.18 17.29 -5.08
C LEU A 106 6.41 17.06 -6.00
N LEU A 107 6.20 16.90 -7.31
CA LEU A 107 7.28 16.81 -8.29
C LEU A 107 8.13 18.08 -8.31
N GLN A 108 7.49 19.25 -8.26
CA GLN A 108 8.19 20.53 -8.19
C GLN A 108 8.99 20.67 -6.89
N CYS A 109 8.40 20.27 -5.75
CA CYS A 109 9.08 20.23 -4.45
C CYS A 109 10.34 19.35 -4.47
N TRP A 110 10.32 18.21 -5.18
CA TRP A 110 11.51 17.37 -5.33
C TRP A 110 12.54 17.94 -6.31
N ALA A 111 12.08 18.58 -7.39
CA ALA A 111 12.97 19.19 -8.37
C ALA A 111 13.77 20.37 -7.79
N ASP A 112 13.13 21.19 -6.96
CA ASP A 112 13.74 22.37 -6.34
C ASP A 112 14.46 22.05 -5.02
N GLY A 113 14.28 20.84 -4.49
CA GLY A 113 14.82 20.41 -3.23
C GLY A 113 16.35 20.24 -3.24
N PRO A 114 17.01 20.30 -2.06
CA PRO A 114 18.47 20.18 -1.98
C PRO A 114 18.97 18.74 -2.09
N ALA A 115 18.11 17.74 -1.84
CA ALA A 115 18.46 16.33 -1.88
C ALA A 115 18.13 15.71 -3.24
N ALA A 116 18.99 14.79 -3.71
CA ALA A 116 18.70 14.02 -4.92
C ALA A 116 17.51 13.08 -4.66
N VAL A 117 16.53 13.08 -5.57
CA VAL A 117 15.36 12.19 -5.50
C VAL A 117 15.27 11.39 -6.79
N LEU A 118 15.20 10.07 -6.66
CA LEU A 118 14.86 9.17 -7.75
C LEU A 118 13.45 8.62 -7.56
N VAL A 119 12.53 8.99 -8.46
CA VAL A 119 11.19 8.42 -8.53
C VAL A 119 11.16 7.29 -9.56
N LEU A 120 10.76 6.10 -9.11
CA LEU A 120 10.47 4.95 -9.95
C LEU A 120 8.95 4.87 -10.16
N ALA A 121 8.49 5.33 -11.31
CA ALA A 121 7.05 5.49 -11.59
C ALA A 121 6.48 4.22 -12.22
N ALA A 122 5.53 3.59 -11.52
CA ALA A 122 4.79 2.44 -12.05
C ALA A 122 3.84 2.89 -13.18
N PRO A 123 3.57 2.03 -14.19
CA PRO A 123 2.77 2.40 -15.34
C PRO A 123 1.32 2.78 -14.96
N GLY A 124 0.81 3.85 -15.58
CA GLY A 124 -0.57 4.32 -15.43
C GLY A 124 -0.66 5.83 -15.19
N ALA A 125 -1.64 6.25 -14.39
CA ALA A 125 -1.96 7.66 -14.15
C ALA A 125 -0.76 8.49 -13.61
N ALA A 126 0.11 7.88 -12.81
CA ALA A 126 1.34 8.53 -12.34
C ALA A 126 2.25 8.90 -13.51
N THR A 127 2.58 7.93 -14.38
CA THR A 127 3.43 8.17 -15.56
C THR A 127 2.81 9.18 -16.52
N GLU A 128 1.50 9.17 -16.72
CA GLU A 128 0.82 10.15 -17.60
C GLU A 128 0.95 11.58 -17.08
N GLN A 129 0.70 11.80 -15.78
CA GLN A 129 0.84 13.12 -15.17
C GLN A 129 2.30 13.59 -15.12
N ILE A 130 3.24 12.69 -14.85
CA ILE A 130 4.67 13.05 -14.85
C ILE A 130 5.13 13.40 -16.27
N ALA A 131 4.70 12.65 -17.29
CA ALA A 131 4.98 12.93 -18.69
C ALA A 131 4.47 14.34 -19.07
N HIS A 132 3.23 14.65 -18.69
CA HIS A 132 2.66 15.98 -18.89
C HIS A 132 3.46 17.08 -18.18
N TRP A 133 3.87 16.86 -16.93
CA TRP A 133 4.67 17.81 -16.15
C TRP A 133 6.08 18.03 -16.74
N PHE A 134 6.69 17.00 -17.32
CA PHE A 134 7.95 17.14 -18.07
C PHE A 134 7.76 17.82 -19.43
N GLY A 135 6.58 17.68 -20.04
CA GLY A 135 6.34 18.06 -21.43
C GLY A 135 6.91 17.03 -22.43
N GLU A 136 7.14 15.79 -21.99
CA GLU A 136 7.86 14.74 -22.72
C GLU A 136 7.12 13.40 -22.63
N THR A 137 7.42 12.45 -23.52
CA THR A 137 6.94 11.07 -23.38
C THR A 137 7.90 10.25 -22.52
N LEU A 138 7.41 9.68 -21.42
CA LEU A 138 8.21 8.80 -20.56
C LEU A 138 8.27 7.38 -21.12
N SER A 139 9.42 7.02 -21.69
CA SER A 139 9.70 5.63 -22.11
C SER A 139 10.35 4.85 -20.97
N PRO A 140 9.93 3.60 -20.70
CA PRO A 140 10.58 2.76 -19.70
C PRO A 140 12.09 2.61 -19.92
N GLY A 141 12.87 2.70 -18.84
CA GLY A 141 14.33 2.55 -18.88
C GLY A 141 15.12 3.81 -19.27
N THR A 142 14.47 4.87 -19.72
CA THR A 142 15.12 6.17 -19.96
C THR A 142 14.82 7.12 -18.79
N PRO A 143 15.83 7.55 -18.01
CA PRO A 143 15.61 8.50 -16.92
C PRO A 143 15.46 9.93 -17.45
N PHE A 144 14.54 10.68 -16.83
CA PHE A 144 14.31 12.11 -17.08
C PHE A 144 14.70 12.91 -15.85
N ARG A 145 15.29 14.10 -16.04
CA ARG A 145 15.79 14.92 -14.92
C ARG A 145 15.28 16.35 -15.02
N ARG A 146 14.85 16.90 -13.87
CA ARG A 146 14.61 18.33 -13.66
C ARG A 146 15.11 18.70 -12.27
N GLY A 147 16.10 19.59 -12.20
CA GLY A 147 16.76 19.94 -10.93
C GLY A 147 17.32 18.70 -10.23
N SER A 148 16.95 18.54 -8.95
CA SER A 148 17.35 17.41 -8.10
C SER A 148 16.50 16.15 -8.28
N LEU A 149 15.40 16.24 -9.04
CA LEU A 149 14.51 15.12 -9.33
C LEU A 149 14.95 14.38 -10.59
N MET A 150 15.11 13.08 -10.45
CA MET A 150 15.22 12.11 -11.53
C MET A 150 13.98 11.20 -11.50
N VAL A 151 13.38 10.95 -12.65
CA VAL A 151 12.25 10.01 -12.79
C VAL A 151 12.60 8.96 -13.81
N GLN A 152 12.35 7.69 -13.47
CA GLN A 152 12.42 6.58 -14.40
C GLN A 152 11.08 5.85 -14.42
N ALA A 153 10.46 5.78 -15.59
CA ALA A 153 9.28 4.95 -15.79
C ALA A 153 9.68 3.47 -15.75
N LEU A 154 8.90 2.68 -15.03
CA LEU A 154 9.06 1.23 -14.94
C LEU A 154 8.18 0.52 -15.96
N PRO A 155 8.58 -0.67 -16.44
CA PRO A 155 7.64 -1.58 -17.07
C PRO A 155 6.62 -2.10 -16.04
N PHE A 156 5.59 -2.80 -16.51
CA PHE A 156 4.74 -3.56 -15.60
C PHE A 156 5.56 -4.65 -14.91
N LEU A 157 5.57 -4.64 -13.57
CA LEU A 157 6.26 -5.64 -12.76
C LEU A 157 5.29 -6.73 -12.33
N LEU A 158 5.78 -7.97 -12.28
CA LEU A 158 5.06 -9.04 -11.62
C LEU A 158 5.06 -8.82 -10.10
N GLN A 159 4.07 -9.37 -9.40
CA GLN A 159 3.90 -9.17 -7.95
C GLN A 159 5.19 -9.36 -7.13
N PRO A 160 6.00 -10.42 -7.32
CA PRO A 160 7.22 -10.59 -6.53
C PRO A 160 8.27 -9.51 -6.77
N ASP A 161 8.35 -8.98 -7.99
CA ASP A 161 9.27 -7.89 -8.33
C ASP A 161 8.73 -6.53 -7.88
N TYR A 162 7.42 -6.36 -7.83
CA TYR A 162 6.80 -5.20 -7.20
C TYR A 162 7.05 -5.20 -5.68
N ASP A 163 6.99 -6.35 -5.00
CA ASP A 163 7.35 -6.45 -3.59
C ASP A 163 8.83 -6.07 -3.36
N ARG A 164 9.74 -6.56 -4.21
CA ARG A 164 11.17 -6.17 -4.17
C ARG A 164 11.38 -4.68 -4.38
N LEU A 165 10.61 -4.05 -5.27
CA LEU A 165 10.61 -2.59 -5.45
C LEU A 165 10.25 -1.89 -4.13
N LEU A 166 9.18 -2.32 -3.47
CA LEU A 166 8.75 -1.75 -2.20
C LEU A 166 9.80 -1.94 -1.08
N TRP A 167 10.51 -3.07 -1.06
CA TRP A 167 11.57 -3.35 -0.07
C TRP A 167 12.81 -2.49 -0.29
N ALA A 168 13.10 -2.19 -1.56
CA ALA A 168 14.29 -1.49 -2.00
C ALA A 168 14.16 0.04 -1.92
N CYS A 169 12.96 0.60 -2.09
CA CYS A 169 12.70 2.03 -1.97
C CYS A 169 12.65 2.52 -0.51
N ASP A 170 12.96 3.80 -0.32
CA ASP A 170 12.95 4.47 0.98
C ASP A 170 11.56 4.93 1.39
N VAL A 171 10.74 5.36 0.42
CA VAL A 171 9.33 5.71 0.61
C VAL A 171 8.50 5.17 -0.54
N ASN A 172 7.36 4.58 -0.24
CA ASN A 172 6.46 4.00 -1.24
C ASN A 172 5.13 4.73 -1.31
N PHE A 173 4.81 5.38 -2.43
CA PHE A 173 3.45 5.85 -2.72
C PHE A 173 2.67 4.72 -3.37
N VAL A 174 1.61 4.27 -2.71
CA VAL A 174 0.80 3.12 -3.12
C VAL A 174 -0.68 3.48 -3.15
N ARG A 175 -1.51 2.63 -3.77
CA ARG A 175 -2.93 2.92 -3.96
C ARG A 175 -3.82 1.68 -3.82
N GLY A 176 -5.13 1.91 -3.73
CA GLY A 176 -6.11 0.83 -3.74
C GLY A 176 -5.95 -0.10 -2.53
N GLU A 177 -6.09 -1.40 -2.73
CA GLU A 177 -6.09 -2.39 -1.63
C GLU A 177 -4.82 -3.25 -1.60
N ASP A 178 -4.48 -3.92 -2.71
CA ASP A 178 -3.37 -4.88 -2.71
C ASP A 178 -2.01 -4.20 -2.46
N SER A 179 -1.62 -3.21 -3.27
CA SER A 179 -0.34 -2.50 -3.08
C SER A 179 -0.23 -1.81 -1.73
N PHE A 180 -1.37 -1.42 -1.15
CA PHE A 180 -1.47 -0.88 0.20
C PHE A 180 -1.14 -1.94 1.27
N VAL A 181 -1.61 -3.18 1.13
CA VAL A 181 -1.20 -4.30 2.00
C VAL A 181 0.28 -4.64 1.77
N ARG A 182 0.75 -4.70 0.51
CA ARG A 182 2.15 -5.01 0.20
C ARG A 182 3.13 -4.00 0.82
N ALA A 183 2.81 -2.70 0.77
CA ALA A 183 3.65 -1.65 1.36
C ALA A 183 3.82 -1.80 2.88
N GLN A 184 2.79 -2.31 3.58
CA GLN A 184 2.89 -2.59 5.01
C GLN A 184 3.84 -3.75 5.27
N TRP A 185 3.79 -4.82 4.45
CA TRP A 185 4.71 -5.94 4.55
C TRP A 185 6.15 -5.61 4.13
N ALA A 186 6.37 -4.50 3.41
CA ALA A 186 7.70 -4.03 3.07
C ALA A 186 8.48 -3.47 4.27
N GLU A 187 7.80 -3.12 5.38
CA GLU A 187 8.39 -2.47 6.55
C GLU A 187 9.14 -1.17 6.22
N ARG A 188 8.64 -0.43 5.22
CA ARG A 188 9.15 0.87 4.77
C ARG A 188 8.10 1.95 4.98
N PRO A 189 8.51 3.21 5.17
CA PRO A 189 7.60 4.35 5.09
C PRO A 189 6.79 4.31 3.78
N PHE A 190 5.51 4.62 3.86
CA PHE A 190 4.64 4.63 2.69
C PHE A 190 3.53 5.68 2.82
N VAL A 191 2.97 6.09 1.70
CA VAL A 191 1.83 7.02 1.62
C VAL A 191 0.75 6.36 0.78
N TRP A 192 -0.44 6.25 1.36
CA TRP A 192 -1.58 5.60 0.69
C TRP A 192 -2.45 6.63 -0.01
N GLN A 193 -2.68 6.44 -1.31
CA GLN A 193 -3.80 7.06 -2.01
C GLN A 193 -4.99 6.10 -2.01
N ILE A 194 -5.95 6.37 -1.13
CA ILE A 194 -7.18 5.59 -1.11
C ILE A 194 -8.01 5.90 -2.36
N TYR A 195 -8.79 4.93 -2.84
CA TYR A 195 -9.65 5.15 -4.01
C TYR A 195 -10.69 6.26 -3.72
N PRO A 196 -10.74 7.35 -4.49
CA PRO A 196 -11.72 8.41 -4.28
C PRO A 196 -13.15 7.89 -4.41
N GLN A 197 -13.99 8.28 -3.47
CA GLN A 197 -15.41 7.94 -3.42
C GLN A 197 -16.25 9.21 -3.27
N ALA A 198 -17.51 9.14 -3.71
CA ALA A 198 -18.49 10.22 -3.56
C ALA A 198 -18.57 10.72 -2.11
N GLU A 199 -18.86 12.01 -1.95
CA GLU A 199 -19.02 12.67 -0.64
C GLU A 199 -17.82 12.50 0.31
N ASN A 200 -16.64 12.26 -0.24
CA ASN A 200 -15.40 12.04 0.52
C ASN A 200 -15.46 10.86 1.51
N ALA A 201 -16.33 9.86 1.28
CA ALA A 201 -16.45 8.68 2.15
C ALA A 201 -15.12 7.91 2.32
N HIS A 202 -14.25 7.96 1.30
CA HIS A 202 -12.92 7.41 1.34
C HIS A 202 -12.03 8.02 2.44
N LEU A 203 -12.24 9.28 2.83
CA LEU A 203 -11.49 9.91 3.92
C LEU A 203 -11.84 9.31 5.29
N VAL A 204 -13.09 8.88 5.50
CA VAL A 204 -13.48 8.16 6.72
C VAL A 204 -12.72 6.85 6.84
N LYS A 205 -12.59 6.11 5.72
CA LYS A 205 -11.82 4.86 5.66
C LYS A 205 -10.31 5.10 5.84
N LEU A 206 -9.79 6.19 5.29
CA LEU A 206 -8.41 6.65 5.51
C LEU A 206 -8.15 6.92 7.00
N ASP A 207 -9.03 7.68 7.67
CA ASP A 207 -8.92 8.05 9.08
C ASP A 207 -9.05 6.84 10.02
N ALA A 208 -9.94 5.91 9.69
CA ALA A 208 -10.07 4.66 10.40
C ALA A 208 -8.76 3.87 10.37
N PHE A 209 -8.09 3.81 9.21
CA PHE A 209 -6.80 3.18 9.10
C PHE A 209 -5.71 3.94 9.85
N LEU A 210 -5.59 5.25 9.65
CA LEU A 210 -4.58 6.09 10.33
C LEU A 210 -4.67 5.98 11.85
N THR A 211 -5.88 5.86 12.40
CA THR A 211 -6.10 5.65 13.84
C THR A 211 -5.54 4.31 14.33
N ARG A 212 -5.70 3.23 13.56
CA ARG A 212 -5.12 1.93 13.90
C ARG A 212 -3.60 1.91 13.69
N TYR A 213 -3.14 2.39 12.54
CA TYR A 213 -1.73 2.42 12.14
C TYR A 213 -0.88 3.21 13.15
N LEU A 214 -1.34 4.39 13.54
CA LEU A 214 -0.59 5.31 14.40
C LEU A 214 -0.83 5.08 15.90
N GLY A 215 -1.55 4.03 16.31
CA GLY A 215 -1.98 3.84 17.70
C GLY A 215 -0.84 3.70 18.72
N GLU A 216 0.34 3.24 18.30
CA GLU A 216 1.55 3.14 19.15
C GLU A 216 2.60 4.23 18.84
N PHE A 217 2.24 5.24 18.05
CA PHE A 217 3.15 6.27 17.56
C PHE A 217 3.03 7.56 18.39
N GLN A 218 4.15 8.29 18.60
CA GLN A 218 4.12 9.52 19.38
C GLN A 218 3.26 10.60 18.69
N ASP A 219 2.48 11.36 19.46
CA ASP A 219 1.49 12.32 18.93
C ASP A 219 2.06 13.26 17.85
N SER A 220 3.24 13.84 18.09
CA SER A 220 3.89 14.76 17.15
C SER A 220 4.27 14.09 15.82
N GLU A 221 4.66 12.81 15.85
CA GLU A 221 5.02 12.05 14.65
C GLU A 221 3.77 11.54 13.93
N SER A 222 2.71 11.20 14.68
CA SER A 222 1.39 10.84 14.14
C SER A 222 0.81 11.96 13.29
N ASP A 223 0.90 13.20 13.76
CA ASP A 223 0.41 14.36 13.03
C ASP A 223 1.13 14.58 11.69
N VAL A 224 2.43 14.25 11.62
CA VAL A 224 3.23 14.32 10.39
C VAL A 224 2.69 13.34 9.34
N VAL A 225 2.38 12.11 9.76
CA VAL A 225 1.82 11.09 8.86
C VAL A 225 0.42 11.51 8.40
N ARG A 226 -0.45 11.92 9.32
CA ARG A 226 -1.81 12.36 9.01
C ARG A 226 -1.81 13.49 7.99
N ARG A 227 -1.05 14.56 8.23
CA ARG A 227 -0.97 15.69 7.28
C ARG A 227 -0.52 15.27 5.89
N CYS A 228 0.53 14.44 5.80
CA CYS A 228 1.04 13.95 4.52
C CYS A 228 0.02 13.11 3.77
N TRP A 229 -0.64 12.17 4.45
CA TRP A 229 -1.63 11.29 3.84
C TRP A 229 -2.90 12.05 3.44
N HIS A 230 -3.39 13.00 4.24
CA HIS A 230 -4.52 13.83 3.87
C HIS A 230 -4.19 14.77 2.69
N ALA A 231 -3.01 15.39 2.68
CA ALA A 231 -2.58 16.24 1.56
C ALA A 231 -2.50 15.42 0.25
N TRP A 232 -1.96 14.21 0.33
CA TRP A 232 -1.91 13.29 -0.80
C TRP A 232 -3.29 12.82 -1.29
N ASN A 233 -4.30 12.86 -0.42
CA ASN A 233 -5.70 12.57 -0.75
C ASN A 233 -6.54 13.86 -0.89
N GLY A 234 -5.91 14.99 -1.20
CA GLY A 234 -6.59 16.22 -1.64
C GLY A 234 -6.92 17.23 -0.54
N THR A 235 -6.40 17.07 0.68
CA THR A 235 -6.64 17.99 1.81
C THR A 235 -5.34 18.53 2.41
N GLY A 236 -4.98 19.76 2.06
CA GLY A 236 -3.82 20.47 2.60
C GLY A 236 -2.76 20.81 1.55
N ASP A 237 -1.58 21.19 2.02
CA ASP A 237 -0.40 21.54 1.22
C ASP A 237 0.53 20.31 1.14
N MET A 238 0.71 19.76 -0.05
CA MET A 238 1.47 18.52 -0.22
C MET A 238 2.97 18.75 -0.08
N ALA A 239 3.50 19.88 -0.56
CA ALA A 239 4.91 20.19 -0.46
C ALA A 239 5.34 20.35 1.01
N ALA A 240 4.61 21.15 1.79
CA ALA A 240 4.92 21.36 3.21
C ALA A 240 4.76 20.07 4.03
N ALA A 241 3.70 19.29 3.76
CA ALA A 241 3.47 18.02 4.44
C ALA A 241 4.57 16.99 4.11
N TRP A 242 5.02 16.93 2.86
CA TRP A 242 6.13 16.07 2.44
C TRP A 242 7.43 16.39 3.17
N GLN A 243 7.80 17.67 3.28
CA GLN A 243 9.05 18.06 3.96
C GLN A 243 9.08 17.58 5.42
N SER A 244 7.95 17.70 6.12
CA SER A 244 7.82 17.17 7.48
C SER A 244 7.91 15.64 7.51
N TYR A 245 7.28 14.97 6.54
CA TYR A 245 7.25 13.51 6.45
C TYR A 245 8.64 12.92 6.22
N VAL A 246 9.39 13.44 5.25
CA VAL A 246 10.73 12.93 4.91
C VAL A 246 11.77 13.25 6.00
N ALA A 247 11.61 14.36 6.72
CA ALA A 247 12.44 14.69 7.88
C ALA A 247 12.31 13.63 8.99
N ASN A 248 11.13 12.99 9.13
CA ASN A 248 10.85 11.96 10.12
C ASN A 248 11.03 10.52 9.60
N ARG A 249 11.58 10.33 8.38
CA ARG A 249 11.66 9.02 7.70
C ARG A 249 12.24 7.88 8.54
N HIS A 250 13.28 8.14 9.33
CA HIS A 250 13.91 7.10 10.15
C HIS A 250 13.00 6.61 11.27
N SER A 251 12.19 7.51 11.85
CA SER A 251 11.19 7.11 12.84
C SER A 251 10.06 6.31 12.21
N LEU A 252 9.58 6.77 11.05
CA LEU A 252 8.57 6.06 10.25
C LEU A 252 9.03 4.67 9.81
N GLN A 253 10.32 4.51 9.47
CA GLN A 253 10.88 3.22 9.13
C GLN A 253 10.90 2.25 10.33
N ARG A 254 11.24 2.74 11.53
CA ARG A 254 11.15 1.92 12.75
C ARG A 254 9.71 1.50 13.02
N HIS A 255 8.76 2.43 12.84
CA HIS A 255 7.34 2.15 13.00
C HIS A 255 6.82 1.10 12.02
N GLY A 256 7.22 1.15 10.74
CA GLY A 256 6.84 0.14 9.75
C GLY A 256 7.15 -1.30 10.19
N LYS A 257 8.30 -1.51 10.86
CA LYS A 257 8.67 -2.82 11.44
C LYS A 257 7.77 -3.22 12.60
N VAL A 258 7.47 -2.29 13.50
CA VAL A 258 6.58 -2.52 14.65
C VAL A 258 5.18 -2.87 14.15
N TRP A 259 4.66 -2.10 13.20
CA TRP A 259 3.37 -2.31 12.56
C TRP A 259 3.26 -3.69 11.90
N ALA A 260 4.22 -4.06 11.04
CA ALA A 260 4.21 -5.37 10.38
C ALA A 260 4.19 -6.54 11.39
N ASN A 261 4.90 -6.42 12.51
CA ASN A 261 4.85 -7.44 13.57
C ASN A 261 3.48 -7.52 14.27
N GLN A 262 2.76 -6.41 14.39
CA GLN A 262 1.40 -6.41 14.92
C GLN A 262 0.41 -7.08 13.95
N LEU A 263 0.56 -6.80 12.65
CA LEU A 263 -0.27 -7.40 11.60
C LEU A 263 -0.17 -8.92 11.52
N ASP A 264 0.92 -9.51 12.00
CA ASP A 264 1.11 -10.96 11.99
C ASP A 264 0.22 -11.68 13.02
N ARG A 265 -0.14 -11.00 14.12
CA ARG A 265 -0.82 -11.62 15.27
C ARG A 265 -2.16 -12.29 14.93
N PRO A 266 -3.03 -11.72 14.07
CA PRO A 266 -4.29 -12.36 13.66
C PRO A 266 -4.12 -13.58 12.72
N GLY A 267 -2.92 -13.81 12.18
CA GLY A 267 -2.68 -14.75 11.08
C GLY A 267 -3.08 -14.17 9.71
N ASP A 268 -2.74 -14.89 8.64
CA ASP A 268 -3.07 -14.47 7.27
C ASP A 268 -4.49 -14.86 6.83
N LEU A 269 -5.00 -14.10 5.86
CA LEU A 269 -6.35 -14.23 5.35
C LEU A 269 -6.66 -15.60 4.76
N ALA A 270 -5.70 -16.19 4.03
CA ALA A 270 -5.91 -17.48 3.39
C ALA A 270 -6.06 -18.59 4.43
N ASN A 271 -5.20 -18.61 5.45
CA ASN A 271 -5.29 -19.57 6.56
C ASN A 271 -6.54 -19.35 7.42
N ASN A 272 -6.92 -18.10 7.69
CA ASN A 272 -8.14 -17.78 8.44
C ASN A 272 -9.40 -18.25 7.69
N LEU A 273 -9.44 -18.02 6.38
CA LEU A 273 -10.52 -18.49 5.52
C LEU A 273 -10.56 -20.02 5.45
N ALA A 274 -9.42 -20.67 5.26
CA ALA A 274 -9.34 -22.14 5.25
C ALA A 274 -9.81 -22.74 6.57
N ARG A 275 -9.38 -22.20 7.72
CA ARG A 275 -9.85 -22.62 9.05
C ARG A 275 -11.35 -22.46 9.20
N PHE A 276 -11.92 -21.35 8.73
CA PHE A 276 -13.36 -21.13 8.77
C PHE A 276 -14.11 -22.16 7.92
N VAL A 277 -13.67 -22.40 6.68
CA VAL A 277 -14.31 -23.36 5.77
C VAL A 277 -14.22 -24.79 6.30
N LEU A 278 -13.08 -25.19 6.88
CA LEU A 278 -12.91 -26.52 7.48
C LEU A 278 -13.78 -26.75 8.72
N GLY A 279 -14.23 -25.67 9.38
CA GLY A 279 -15.12 -25.72 10.54
C GLY A 279 -16.61 -25.75 10.20
N LYS A 280 -16.99 -25.81 8.92
CA LYS A 280 -18.38 -25.84 8.44
C LYS A 280 -18.71 -27.18 7.79
#